data_AF-A0A7W4PE87-F1
#
_entry.id   AF-A0A7W4PE87-F1
#
_cell.length_a   1.000
_cell.length_b   1.000
_cell.length_c   1.000
_cell.angle_alpha   90.00
_cell.angle_beta   90.00
_cell.angle_gamma   90.00
#
_symmetry.space_group_name_H-M   'P 1'
#
loop_
_entity.id
_entity.type
_entity.pdbx_description
1 polymer ?
#
loop_
_entity_poly.entity_id
_entity_poly.type
_entity_poly.pdbx_seq_one_letter_code
_entity_poly.pdbx_strand_id
1 'polypeptide(L)'
;MFASFLRDRRTRDDAPVHKGVARTIGLADVADSVACLETCPAQPARFAGGGALLDGETNPFLAWSSSPVTVTVHHLRDVVYDVDHRVLIKDGCLIAETCYLQPPEALARITVDRARLGRLAGPGVAIPCSDHWPGNYYHWMAHTLPVIASLSDRPEWGSARLLLPALLPWQRRTLELLRPGRCGIEPIAAGAQYRVDRVAYCNIVAGAADFAMSRLCGAVFRRMAAAVPVARRPGARLYVNRSGTGNRAIPNESALAARLHDMGFLAVRPETLAPEAQIDLFRAASMVVGPLGAGMTNIGFCRPGTVVYDLVPDHHANPCFLAMAMRGDLAYWADCFPTGADRQDHVANWAHGINVGQVARRVVELMP
;
A
#
# COMPACT_ATOMS: atom_id res chain seq x y z
N MET A 1 -1.13 -7.79 25.03
CA MET A 1 -2.55 -8.02 24.72
C MET A 1 -2.79 -7.67 23.25
N PHE A 2 -2.29 -8.49 22.32
CA PHE A 2 -2.40 -8.26 20.87
C PHE A 2 -2.86 -9.55 20.20
N ALA A 3 -4.18 -9.73 20.19
CA ALA A 3 -4.90 -10.69 19.39
C ALA A 3 -6.28 -10.07 19.11
N SER A 4 -6.80 -10.26 17.89
CA SER A 4 -8.09 -9.77 17.38
C SER A 4 -8.08 -8.40 16.69
N PHE A 5 -7.62 -8.36 15.44
CA PHE A 5 -7.97 -7.29 14.48
C PHE A 5 -9.15 -7.66 13.56
N LEU A 6 -9.88 -8.73 13.86
CA LEU A 6 -11.07 -9.12 13.11
C LEU A 6 -12.09 -9.75 14.08
N ARG A 7 -12.91 -8.92 14.75
CA ARG A 7 -14.31 -9.25 15.08
C ARG A 7 -15.05 -8.10 15.78
N ASP A 8 -16.22 -7.86 15.21
CA ASP A 8 -17.49 -7.44 15.80
C ASP A 8 -17.68 -5.98 16.25
N ARG A 9 -18.59 -5.28 15.54
CA ARG A 9 -19.44 -4.23 16.11
C ARG A 9 -20.88 -4.49 15.69
N ARG A 10 -21.70 -4.89 16.66
CA ARG A 10 -23.14 -4.60 16.68
C ARG A 10 -23.35 -3.27 17.38
N THR A 11 -24.01 -2.32 16.72
CA THR A 11 -24.95 -1.39 17.36
C THR A 11 -26.09 -1.05 16.39
N ARG A 12 -27.31 -1.16 16.94
CA ARG A 12 -28.68 -0.84 16.45
C ARG A 12 -28.81 0.60 15.91
N ASP A 13 -29.80 1.02 15.12
CA ASP A 13 -31.04 0.45 14.57
C ASP A 13 -31.28 1.18 13.23
N ASP A 14 -31.60 0.45 12.16
CA ASP A 14 -32.37 0.93 11.00
C ASP A 14 -32.97 -0.30 10.29
N ALA A 15 -34.17 -0.12 9.73
CA ALA A 15 -35.16 -1.10 9.25
C ALA A 15 -34.62 -2.34 8.45
N PRO A 16 -35.37 -3.47 8.41
CA PRO A 16 -34.83 -4.76 7.99
C PRO A 16 -34.57 -4.80 6.47
N VAL A 17 -33.33 -4.58 6.06
CA VAL A 17 -32.83 -5.01 4.76
C VAL A 17 -32.63 -6.52 4.84
N HIS A 18 -33.33 -7.29 3.99
CA HIS A 18 -33.13 -8.73 3.87
C HIS A 18 -31.63 -9.04 3.62
N LYS A 19 -30.95 -9.55 4.65
CA LYS A 19 -29.51 -9.88 4.63
C LYS A 19 -29.26 -11.18 3.86
N GLY A 20 -29.19 -11.11 2.54
CA GLY A 20 -28.58 -12.17 1.73
C GLY A 20 -27.05 -12.14 1.92
N VAL A 21 -26.45 -13.23 2.40
CA VAL A 21 -24.99 -13.38 2.42
C VAL A 21 -24.52 -13.54 0.97
N ALA A 22 -23.51 -12.79 0.54
CA ALA A 22 -22.93 -12.94 -0.79
C ALA A 22 -22.41 -14.38 -0.96
N ARG A 23 -22.79 -15.04 -2.06
CA ARG A 23 -22.26 -16.37 -2.39
C ARG A 23 -20.82 -16.23 -2.85
N THR A 24 -19.90 -16.93 -2.19
CA THR A 24 -18.47 -16.89 -2.52
C THR A 24 -17.94 -18.25 -2.95
N ILE A 25 -16.88 -18.25 -3.76
CA ILE A 25 -16.10 -19.42 -4.16
C ILE A 25 -14.60 -19.13 -4.00
N GLY A 26 -13.79 -20.13 -3.67
CA GLY A 26 -12.34 -19.95 -3.51
C GLY A 26 -11.64 -19.77 -4.85
N LEU A 27 -10.64 -18.90 -4.90
CA LEU A 27 -9.86 -18.61 -6.10
C LEU A 27 -9.16 -19.87 -6.64
N ALA A 28 -8.64 -20.72 -5.75
CA ALA A 28 -7.99 -21.97 -6.11
C ALA A 28 -8.98 -23.00 -6.70
N ASP A 29 -10.26 -22.93 -6.35
CA ASP A 29 -11.29 -23.87 -6.82
C ASP A 29 -11.74 -23.59 -8.26
N VAL A 30 -11.51 -22.36 -8.75
CA VAL A 30 -11.97 -21.90 -10.07
C VAL A 30 -10.83 -21.53 -11.02
N ALA A 31 -9.58 -21.57 -10.54
CA ALA A 31 -8.41 -21.31 -11.37
C ALA A 31 -8.09 -22.53 -12.25
N ASP A 32 -7.88 -22.29 -13.54
CA ASP A 32 -7.40 -23.32 -14.49
C ASP A 32 -5.98 -23.75 -14.15
N SER A 33 -5.16 -22.81 -13.67
CA SER A 33 -3.78 -23.04 -13.26
C SER A 33 -3.30 -21.94 -12.32
N VAL A 34 -2.24 -22.25 -11.57
CA VAL A 34 -1.60 -21.32 -10.65
C VAL A 34 -0.10 -21.35 -10.86
N ALA A 35 0.51 -20.18 -11.01
CA ALA A 35 1.95 -20.02 -11.04
C ALA A 35 2.43 -19.35 -9.75
N CYS A 36 3.45 -19.92 -9.11
CA CYS A 36 4.17 -19.27 -8.02
C CYS A 36 5.20 -18.30 -8.60
N LEU A 37 5.21 -17.04 -8.14
CA LEU A 37 6.24 -16.07 -8.52
C LEU A 37 7.35 -15.95 -7.46
N GLU A 38 6.97 -16.05 -6.19
CA GLU A 38 7.87 -15.92 -5.05
C GLU A 38 7.25 -16.57 -3.81
N THR A 39 8.05 -17.21 -2.98
CA THR A 39 7.66 -17.61 -1.62
C THR A 39 8.50 -16.82 -0.61
N CYS A 40 7.83 -16.09 0.28
CA CYS A 40 8.44 -15.30 1.33
C CYS A 40 8.22 -16.00 2.69
N PRO A 41 9.26 -16.45 3.38
CA PRO A 41 9.12 -16.92 4.76
C PRO A 41 8.84 -15.74 5.70
N ALA A 42 8.26 -16.05 6.87
CA ALA A 42 8.16 -15.09 7.96
C ALA A 42 9.56 -14.70 8.46
N GLN A 43 9.75 -13.42 8.78
CA GLN A 43 11.01 -12.89 9.30
C GLN A 43 10.72 -11.99 10.49
N PRO A 44 11.42 -12.16 11.63
CA PRO A 44 11.25 -11.27 12.77
C PRO A 44 11.66 -9.85 12.39
N ALA A 45 11.01 -8.87 13.03
CA ALA A 45 11.39 -7.48 12.92
C ALA A 45 12.88 -7.29 13.27
N ARG A 46 13.56 -6.39 12.54
CA ARG A 46 14.96 -6.06 12.77
C ARG A 46 15.07 -4.57 13.04
N PHE A 47 15.68 -4.24 14.17
CA PHE A 47 15.88 -2.87 14.61
C PHE A 47 17.36 -2.65 14.92
N ALA A 48 17.87 -1.45 14.64
CA ALA A 48 19.17 -1.04 15.13
C ALA A 48 19.18 -1.10 16.68
N GLY A 49 20.30 -1.53 17.28
CA GLY A 49 20.40 -1.67 18.74
C GLY A 49 19.49 -2.74 19.38
N GLY A 50 18.90 -3.64 18.59
CA GLY A 50 18.02 -4.70 19.12
C GLY A 50 16.59 -4.23 19.43
N GLY A 51 16.22 -3.00 19.06
CA GLY A 51 14.86 -2.48 19.21
C GLY A 51 14.55 -1.95 20.62
N ALA A 52 15.59 -1.74 21.41
CA ALA A 52 15.55 -1.04 22.69
C ALA A 52 16.50 0.17 22.64
N LEU A 53 16.09 1.26 23.26
CA LEU A 53 16.97 2.41 23.52
C LEU A 53 17.70 2.24 24.86
N LEU A 54 18.67 3.13 25.10
CA LEU A 54 19.50 3.14 26.33
C LEU A 54 18.67 3.35 27.60
N ASP A 55 17.52 4.00 27.50
CA ASP A 55 16.59 4.24 28.61
C ASP A 55 15.61 3.07 28.87
N GLY A 56 15.71 2.00 28.07
CA GLY A 56 14.87 0.81 28.19
C GLY A 56 13.55 0.88 27.43
N GLU A 57 13.25 1.99 26.74
CA GLU A 57 12.09 2.04 25.85
C GLU A 57 12.27 1.09 24.67
N THR A 58 11.18 0.42 24.27
CA THR A 58 11.21 -0.58 23.20
C THR A 58 10.30 -0.17 22.06
N ASN A 59 10.68 -0.58 20.85
CA ASN A 59 9.87 -0.36 19.67
C ASN A 59 8.49 -1.03 19.84
N PRO A 60 7.36 -0.37 19.52
CA PRO A 60 6.02 -0.95 19.67
C PRO A 60 5.81 -2.19 18.79
N PHE A 61 6.63 -2.39 17.77
CA PHE A 61 6.62 -3.55 16.89
C PHE A 61 7.74 -4.56 17.21
N LEU A 62 8.33 -4.53 18.41
CA LEU A 62 9.45 -5.41 18.78
C LEU A 62 9.15 -6.90 18.56
N ALA A 63 7.94 -7.33 18.91
CA ALA A 63 7.48 -8.72 18.75
C ALA A 63 6.85 -9.02 17.38
N TRP A 64 6.89 -8.06 16.44
CA TRP A 64 6.31 -8.24 15.12
C TRP A 64 7.18 -9.17 14.25
N SER A 65 6.51 -9.93 13.39
CA SER A 65 7.14 -10.76 12.36
C SER A 65 6.39 -10.57 11.04
N SER A 66 7.13 -10.53 9.94
CA SER A 66 6.56 -10.42 8.62
C SER A 66 5.66 -11.61 8.33
N SER A 67 4.55 -11.38 7.61
CA SER A 67 3.66 -12.46 7.21
C SER A 67 4.35 -13.37 6.18
N PRO A 68 4.30 -14.70 6.35
CA PRO A 68 4.71 -15.60 5.28
C PRO A 68 3.69 -15.47 4.14
N VAL A 69 4.15 -15.44 2.89
CA VAL A 69 3.26 -15.38 1.73
C VAL A 69 3.86 -16.13 0.55
N THR A 70 2.99 -16.77 -0.23
CA THR A 70 3.32 -17.19 -1.59
C THR A 70 2.66 -16.21 -2.56
N VAL A 71 3.48 -15.45 -3.28
CA VAL A 71 3.01 -14.61 -4.38
C VAL A 71 2.65 -15.52 -5.54
N THR A 72 1.41 -15.41 -6.00
CA THR A 72 0.85 -16.30 -7.02
C THR A 72 0.16 -15.51 -8.12
N VAL A 73 0.05 -16.16 -9.28
CA VAL A 73 -0.79 -15.73 -10.41
C VAL A 73 -1.76 -16.85 -10.70
N HIS A 74 -3.04 -16.58 -10.53
CA HIS A 74 -4.12 -17.51 -10.83
C HIS A 74 -4.67 -17.19 -12.23
N HIS A 75 -4.69 -18.20 -13.09
CA HIS A 75 -5.26 -18.10 -14.42
C HIS A 75 -6.73 -18.52 -14.34
N LEU A 76 -7.61 -17.61 -14.74
CA LEU A 76 -9.05 -17.79 -14.69
C LEU A 76 -9.64 -17.66 -16.10
N ARG A 77 -10.74 -18.36 -16.35
CA ARG A 77 -11.54 -18.21 -17.57
C ARG A 77 -12.96 -17.81 -17.28
N ASP A 78 -13.53 -17.06 -18.23
CA ASP A 78 -14.95 -16.71 -18.25
C ASP A 78 -15.45 -16.14 -16.92
N VAL A 79 -14.74 -15.11 -16.44
CA VAL A 79 -15.11 -14.37 -15.23
C VAL A 79 -15.76 -13.04 -15.60
N VAL A 80 -16.56 -12.50 -14.69
CA VAL A 80 -17.00 -11.10 -14.75
C VAL A 80 -16.17 -10.29 -13.76
N TYR A 81 -15.55 -9.22 -14.24
CA TYR A 81 -14.86 -8.25 -13.41
C TYR A 81 -15.79 -7.09 -13.09
N ASP A 82 -16.17 -6.93 -11.82
CA ASP A 82 -16.88 -5.75 -11.34
C ASP A 82 -15.87 -4.64 -11.08
N VAL A 83 -15.98 -3.54 -11.85
CA VAL A 83 -15.01 -2.47 -11.78
C VAL A 83 -15.08 -1.80 -10.42
N ASP A 84 -16.25 -1.34 -9.99
CA ASP A 84 -16.38 -0.47 -8.80
C ASP A 84 -15.82 -1.10 -7.52
N HIS A 85 -15.98 -2.41 -7.35
CA HIS A 85 -15.49 -3.13 -6.17
C HIS A 85 -14.18 -3.90 -6.42
N ARG A 86 -13.74 -3.99 -7.68
CA ARG A 86 -12.55 -4.74 -8.12
C ARG A 86 -12.65 -6.25 -7.84
N VAL A 87 -13.87 -6.76 -7.82
CA VAL A 87 -14.19 -8.15 -7.50
C VAL A 87 -14.34 -8.97 -8.79
N LEU A 88 -13.84 -10.20 -8.78
CA LEU A 88 -14.12 -11.18 -9.83
C LEU A 88 -15.31 -12.05 -9.44
N ILE A 89 -16.16 -12.35 -10.42
CA ILE A 89 -17.36 -13.16 -10.27
C ILE A 89 -17.24 -14.35 -11.23
N LYS A 90 -17.41 -15.56 -10.72
CA LYS A 90 -17.43 -16.82 -11.47
C LYS A 90 -18.75 -17.54 -11.22
N ASP A 91 -19.49 -17.81 -12.29
CA ASP A 91 -20.76 -18.55 -12.24
C ASP A 91 -21.77 -18.04 -11.21
N GLY A 92 -21.81 -16.71 -11.03
CA GLY A 92 -22.69 -16.03 -10.08
C GLY A 92 -22.18 -15.98 -8.63
N CYS A 93 -21.01 -16.54 -8.35
CA CYS A 93 -20.32 -16.47 -7.06
C CYS A 93 -19.17 -15.46 -7.10
N LEU A 94 -18.99 -14.67 -6.04
CA LEU A 94 -17.82 -13.80 -5.89
C LEU A 94 -16.59 -14.65 -5.59
N ILE A 95 -15.45 -14.37 -6.22
CA ILE A 95 -14.18 -15.02 -5.88
C ILE A 95 -13.66 -14.37 -4.58
N ALA A 96 -13.62 -15.15 -3.51
CA ALA A 96 -13.45 -14.66 -2.13
C ALA A 96 -12.19 -13.81 -1.94
N GLU A 97 -11.06 -14.24 -2.51
CA GLU A 97 -9.76 -13.59 -2.40
C GLU A 97 -9.67 -12.26 -3.20
N THR A 98 -10.68 -11.96 -4.02
CA THR A 98 -10.80 -10.69 -4.75
C THR A 98 -11.66 -9.65 -4.03
N CYS A 99 -12.39 -10.06 -2.98
CA CYS A 99 -13.23 -9.19 -2.15
C CYS A 99 -12.43 -8.32 -1.16
N TYR A 100 -11.20 -7.94 -1.53
CA TYR A 100 -10.22 -7.28 -0.68
C TYR A 100 -10.75 -5.94 -0.13
N LEU A 101 -10.86 -5.88 1.20
CA LEU A 101 -11.31 -4.72 1.98
C LEU A 101 -12.69 -4.16 1.60
N GLN A 102 -13.53 -4.98 0.96
CA GLN A 102 -14.90 -4.62 0.64
C GLN A 102 -15.83 -4.87 1.83
N PRO A 103 -16.73 -3.93 2.16
CA PRO A 103 -17.63 -4.12 3.28
C PRO A 103 -18.69 -5.18 2.95
N PRO A 104 -19.14 -6.02 3.91
CA PRO A 104 -20.08 -7.10 3.65
C PRO A 104 -21.38 -6.68 2.98
N GLU A 105 -21.90 -5.49 3.32
CA GLU A 105 -23.10 -4.92 2.72
C GLU A 105 -22.94 -4.52 1.26
N ALA A 106 -21.73 -4.14 0.82
CA ALA A 106 -21.44 -3.92 -0.59
C ALA A 106 -21.37 -5.26 -1.31
N LEU A 107 -20.61 -6.22 -0.76
CA LEU A 107 -20.48 -7.57 -1.33
C LEU A 107 -21.83 -8.26 -1.53
N ALA A 108 -22.76 -8.13 -0.57
CA ALA A 108 -24.11 -8.68 -0.66
C ALA A 108 -24.94 -8.12 -1.84
N ARG A 109 -24.57 -6.95 -2.38
CA ARG A 109 -25.25 -6.30 -3.51
C ARG A 109 -24.59 -6.60 -4.85
N ILE A 110 -23.36 -7.12 -4.86
CA ILE A 110 -22.64 -7.42 -6.10
C ILE A 110 -23.29 -8.62 -6.77
N THR A 111 -23.83 -8.39 -7.96
CA THR A 111 -24.35 -9.42 -8.86
C THR A 111 -23.93 -9.10 -10.29
N VAL A 112 -24.03 -10.07 -11.19
CA VAL A 112 -23.83 -9.79 -12.62
C VAL A 112 -25.01 -8.98 -13.13
N ASP A 113 -24.76 -7.72 -13.47
CA ASP A 113 -25.76 -6.81 -14.01
C ASP A 113 -25.64 -6.71 -15.53
N ARG A 114 -26.64 -7.26 -16.24
CA ARG A 114 -26.68 -7.26 -17.71
C ARG A 114 -26.67 -5.86 -18.32
N ALA A 115 -27.17 -4.84 -17.63
CA ALA A 115 -27.17 -3.47 -18.11
C ALA A 115 -25.77 -2.83 -18.04
N ARG A 116 -24.94 -3.27 -17.07
CA ARG A 116 -23.56 -2.80 -16.87
C ARG A 116 -22.52 -3.67 -17.60
N LEU A 117 -22.92 -4.86 -18.04
CA LEU A 117 -22.03 -5.86 -18.61
C LEU A 117 -21.58 -5.50 -20.02
N GLY A 118 -20.34 -5.03 -20.13
CA GLY A 118 -19.60 -4.93 -21.37
C GLY A 118 -18.73 -6.17 -21.64
N ARG A 119 -18.14 -6.20 -22.83
CA ARG A 119 -17.06 -7.14 -23.17
C ARG A 119 -15.79 -6.33 -23.38
N LEU A 120 -14.70 -6.72 -22.71
CA LEU A 120 -13.39 -6.17 -23.03
C LEU A 120 -12.97 -6.71 -24.39
N ALA A 121 -13.05 -5.86 -25.42
CA ALA A 121 -12.61 -6.20 -26.76
C ALA A 121 -11.10 -6.51 -26.76
N GLY A 122 -10.66 -7.41 -27.65
CA GLY A 122 -9.25 -7.65 -27.91
C GLY A 122 -8.72 -9.02 -27.46
N PRO A 123 -7.78 -9.61 -28.22
CA PRO A 123 -7.12 -10.87 -27.86
C PRO A 123 -6.22 -10.71 -26.63
N GLY A 124 -5.77 -11.83 -26.08
CA GLY A 124 -4.78 -11.87 -24.98
C GLY A 124 -5.35 -12.22 -23.61
N VAL A 125 -4.57 -11.97 -22.56
CA VAL A 125 -4.93 -12.16 -21.14
C VAL A 125 -5.10 -10.78 -20.50
N ALA A 126 -6.16 -10.61 -19.71
CA ALA A 126 -6.36 -9.40 -18.92
C ALA A 126 -5.76 -9.55 -17.51
N ILE A 127 -5.15 -8.48 -17.01
CA ILE A 127 -4.50 -8.44 -15.70
C ILE A 127 -5.13 -7.30 -14.89
N PRO A 128 -5.99 -7.59 -13.90
CA PRO A 128 -6.44 -6.60 -12.93
C PRO A 128 -5.25 -6.04 -12.15
N CYS A 129 -4.96 -4.75 -12.31
CA CYS A 129 -3.78 -4.11 -11.71
C CYS A 129 -4.11 -3.12 -10.59
N SER A 130 -5.37 -2.95 -10.19
CA SER A 130 -5.73 -2.01 -9.11
C SER A 130 -6.73 -2.61 -8.13
N ASP A 131 -6.56 -2.26 -6.86
CA ASP A 131 -7.59 -2.39 -5.85
C ASP A 131 -8.59 -1.21 -5.89
N HIS A 132 -9.46 -1.14 -4.89
CA HIS A 132 -10.56 -0.19 -4.80
C HIS A 132 -10.12 1.22 -4.34
N TRP A 133 -8.83 1.44 -4.07
CA TRP A 133 -8.22 2.76 -3.82
C TRP A 133 -7.20 3.14 -4.90
N PRO A 134 -7.61 3.16 -6.18
CA PRO A 134 -6.68 3.36 -7.29
C PRO A 134 -5.98 4.71 -7.28
N GLY A 135 -6.54 5.73 -6.64
CA GLY A 135 -5.94 7.06 -6.53
C GLY A 135 -5.01 7.24 -5.33
N ASN A 136 -4.87 6.23 -4.46
CA ASN A 136 -4.03 6.33 -3.28
C ASN A 136 -2.58 5.97 -3.63
N TYR A 137 -1.63 6.83 -3.23
CA TYR A 137 -0.21 6.65 -3.56
C TYR A 137 0.39 5.38 -2.96
N TYR A 138 0.02 4.98 -1.73
CA TYR A 138 0.49 3.72 -1.15
C TYR A 138 0.03 2.53 -1.98
N HIS A 139 -1.27 2.43 -2.27
CA HIS A 139 -1.86 1.30 -3.01
C HIS A 139 -1.31 1.22 -4.43
N TRP A 140 -1.10 2.36 -5.09
CA TRP A 140 -0.45 2.40 -6.38
C TRP A 140 0.98 1.82 -6.33
N MET A 141 1.80 2.26 -5.39
CA MET A 141 3.20 1.87 -5.28
C MET A 141 3.39 0.44 -4.73
N ALA A 142 2.52 0.01 -3.82
CA ALA A 142 2.64 -1.26 -3.10
C ALA A 142 1.85 -2.41 -3.74
N HIS A 143 0.74 -2.13 -4.46
CA HIS A 143 -0.11 -3.15 -5.07
C HIS A 143 -0.04 -3.08 -6.60
N THR A 144 -0.30 -1.92 -7.20
CA THR A 144 -0.40 -1.80 -8.66
C THR A 144 0.93 -1.98 -9.37
N LEU A 145 1.94 -1.17 -9.04
CA LEU A 145 3.23 -1.23 -9.72
C LEU A 145 3.94 -2.59 -9.57
N PRO A 146 3.89 -3.29 -8.41
CA PRO A 146 4.46 -4.63 -8.29
C PRO A 146 3.78 -5.67 -9.16
N VAL A 147 2.46 -5.64 -9.31
CA VAL A 147 1.74 -6.54 -10.25
C VAL A 147 2.20 -6.28 -11.68
N ILE A 148 2.22 -5.00 -12.08
CA ILE A 148 2.66 -4.59 -13.41
C ILE A 148 4.11 -5.04 -13.67
N ALA A 149 5.04 -4.76 -12.76
CA ALA A 149 6.44 -5.14 -12.91
C ALA A 149 6.64 -6.65 -12.96
N SER A 150 5.95 -7.41 -12.09
CA SER A 150 6.13 -8.86 -11.98
C SER A 150 5.61 -9.64 -13.20
N LEU A 151 4.63 -9.09 -13.91
CA LEU A 151 3.99 -9.75 -15.06
C LEU A 151 4.41 -9.15 -16.40
N SER A 152 4.48 -7.83 -16.53
CA SER A 152 4.70 -7.22 -17.85
C SER A 152 6.05 -7.52 -18.48
N ASP A 153 7.06 -7.84 -17.67
CA ASP A 153 8.40 -8.17 -18.16
C ASP A 153 8.52 -9.58 -18.73
N ARG A 154 7.56 -10.48 -18.45
CA ARG A 154 7.73 -11.88 -18.85
C ARG A 154 7.22 -12.11 -20.28
N PRO A 155 7.96 -12.86 -21.12
CA PRO A 155 7.62 -13.03 -22.54
C PRO A 155 6.21 -13.56 -22.79
N GLU A 156 5.72 -14.44 -21.91
CA GLU A 156 4.39 -15.04 -22.01
C GLU A 156 3.23 -14.02 -21.86
N TRP A 157 3.52 -12.82 -21.35
CA TRP A 157 2.55 -11.74 -21.15
C TRP A 157 2.69 -10.59 -22.15
N GLY A 158 3.54 -10.72 -23.18
CA GLY A 158 3.83 -9.62 -24.12
C GLY A 158 2.63 -9.07 -24.90
N SER A 159 1.51 -9.80 -24.95
CA SER A 159 0.22 -9.36 -25.53
C SER A 159 -0.89 -9.16 -24.47
N ALA A 160 -0.56 -9.23 -23.19
CA ALA A 160 -1.50 -9.04 -22.11
C ALA A 160 -1.93 -7.57 -21.99
N ARG A 161 -3.09 -7.38 -21.34
CA ARG A 161 -3.70 -6.08 -21.13
C ARG A 161 -3.78 -5.78 -19.64
N LEU A 162 -3.14 -4.71 -19.22
CA LEU A 162 -3.16 -4.20 -17.85
C LEU A 162 -4.46 -3.42 -17.67
N LEU A 163 -5.39 -3.98 -16.89
CA LEU A 163 -6.65 -3.32 -16.57
C LEU A 163 -6.38 -2.27 -15.50
N LEU A 164 -6.47 -1.01 -15.91
CA LEU A 164 -6.17 0.15 -15.07
C LEU A 164 -7.26 1.21 -15.20
N PRO A 165 -7.55 1.97 -14.14
CA PRO A 165 -8.42 3.13 -14.25
C PRO A 165 -7.74 4.24 -15.08
N ALA A 166 -8.49 5.30 -15.38
CA ALA A 166 -7.92 6.51 -15.95
C ALA A 166 -6.75 7.01 -15.07
N LEU A 167 -5.57 7.12 -15.67
CA LEU A 167 -4.34 7.41 -14.94
C LEU A 167 -4.22 8.90 -14.62
N LEU A 168 -3.95 9.19 -13.35
CA LEU A 168 -3.53 10.51 -12.90
C LEU A 168 -2.13 10.86 -13.46
N PRO A 169 -1.76 12.16 -13.55
CA PRO A 169 -0.46 12.57 -14.10
C PRO A 169 0.73 11.88 -13.44
N TRP A 170 0.74 11.77 -12.10
CA TRP A 170 1.82 11.12 -11.35
C TRP A 170 1.83 9.60 -11.53
N GLN A 171 0.69 8.95 -11.79
CA GLN A 171 0.62 7.52 -12.10
C GLN A 171 1.21 7.22 -13.47
N ARG A 172 0.86 8.02 -14.48
CA ARG A 172 1.47 7.94 -15.80
C ARG A 172 2.99 8.13 -15.69
N ARG A 173 3.43 9.13 -14.94
CA ARG A 173 4.86 9.40 -14.78
C ARG A 173 5.61 8.28 -14.05
N THR A 174 5.02 7.69 -13.01
CA THR A 174 5.62 6.53 -12.34
C THR A 174 5.66 5.28 -13.22
N LEU A 175 4.69 5.05 -14.12
CA LEU A 175 4.79 3.99 -15.13
C LEU A 175 5.92 4.24 -16.14
N GLU A 176 6.13 5.48 -16.58
CA GLU A 176 7.24 5.84 -17.47
C GLU A 176 8.60 5.59 -16.83
N LEU A 177 8.73 5.80 -15.51
CA LEU A 177 9.93 5.47 -14.74
C LEU A 177 10.08 3.96 -14.54
N LEU A 178 8.98 3.25 -14.30
CA LEU A 178 8.98 1.80 -14.16
C LEU A 178 9.34 1.12 -15.48
N ARG A 179 8.88 1.65 -16.63
CA ARG A 179 9.06 1.10 -17.97
C ARG A 179 8.58 -0.36 -18.06
N PRO A 180 7.26 -0.62 -17.89
CA PRO A 180 6.72 -1.97 -18.04
C PRO A 180 7.05 -2.55 -19.42
N GLY A 181 7.00 -3.88 -19.54
CA GLY A 181 7.15 -4.55 -20.82
C GLY A 181 6.01 -4.26 -21.81
N ARG A 182 5.90 -5.07 -22.86
CA ARG A 182 5.05 -4.75 -24.03
C ARG A 182 3.54 -4.90 -23.82
N CYS A 183 3.07 -5.04 -22.58
CA CYS A 183 1.64 -5.13 -22.28
C CYS A 183 0.92 -3.83 -22.67
N GLY A 184 -0.27 -3.98 -23.24
CA GLY A 184 -1.16 -2.84 -23.49
C GLY A 184 -1.81 -2.37 -22.18
N ILE A 185 -2.11 -1.07 -22.08
CA ILE A 185 -2.97 -0.54 -21.00
C ILE A 185 -4.41 -0.51 -21.51
N GLU A 186 -5.31 -1.15 -20.79
CA GLU A 186 -6.74 -1.16 -21.07
C GLU A 186 -7.48 -0.38 -19.97
N PRO A 187 -8.04 0.81 -20.30
CA PRO A 187 -8.79 1.61 -19.35
C PRO A 187 -10.08 0.91 -18.90
N ILE A 188 -10.31 0.86 -17.58
CA ILE A 188 -11.57 0.36 -17.01
C ILE A 188 -12.51 1.54 -16.69
N ALA A 189 -13.77 1.42 -17.11
CA ALA A 189 -14.79 2.44 -16.89
C ALA A 189 -15.51 2.25 -15.55
N ALA A 190 -15.62 3.31 -14.75
CA ALA A 190 -16.43 3.31 -13.54
C ALA A 190 -17.90 2.96 -13.87
N GLY A 191 -18.57 2.22 -13.00
CA GLY A 191 -19.92 1.73 -13.22
C GLY A 191 -20.01 0.52 -14.16
N ALA A 192 -18.93 0.08 -14.80
CA ALA A 192 -18.98 -1.06 -15.72
C ALA A 192 -18.76 -2.40 -15.01
N GLN A 193 -19.24 -3.46 -15.66
CA GLN A 193 -18.76 -4.82 -15.45
C GLN A 193 -18.23 -5.36 -16.77
N TYR A 194 -17.19 -6.18 -16.73
CA TYR A 194 -16.62 -6.75 -17.94
C TYR A 194 -16.65 -8.27 -17.88
N ARG A 195 -17.23 -8.92 -18.90
CA ARG A 195 -16.96 -10.33 -19.13
C ARG A 195 -15.58 -10.47 -19.74
N VAL A 196 -14.75 -11.32 -19.13
CA VAL A 196 -13.35 -11.51 -19.49
C VAL A 196 -13.06 -12.99 -19.68
N ASP A 197 -12.67 -13.35 -20.91
CA ASP A 197 -12.45 -14.75 -21.30
C ASP A 197 -11.21 -15.35 -20.61
N ARG A 198 -10.14 -14.56 -20.41
CA ARG A 198 -8.91 -14.98 -19.74
C ARG A 198 -8.37 -13.89 -18.83
N VAL A 199 -8.19 -14.23 -17.55
CA VAL A 199 -7.61 -13.36 -16.53
C VAL A 199 -6.38 -13.99 -15.91
N ALA A 200 -5.35 -13.19 -15.67
CA ALA A 200 -4.24 -13.53 -14.78
C ALA A 200 -4.33 -12.63 -13.55
N TYR A 201 -4.77 -13.21 -12.44
CA TYR A 201 -4.96 -12.50 -11.17
C TYR A 201 -3.75 -12.73 -10.26
N CYS A 202 -3.00 -11.66 -10.00
CA CYS A 202 -1.88 -11.70 -9.06
C CYS A 202 -2.32 -11.24 -7.68
N ASN A 203 -2.11 -12.06 -6.65
CA ASN A 203 -2.59 -11.79 -5.30
C ASN A 203 -1.95 -10.56 -4.62
N ILE A 204 -0.85 -10.02 -5.16
CA ILE A 204 -0.29 -8.73 -4.70
C ILE A 204 -1.31 -7.59 -4.86
N VAL A 205 -2.18 -7.64 -5.89
CA VAL A 205 -3.19 -6.58 -6.11
C VAL A 205 -4.15 -6.43 -4.92
N ALA A 206 -4.32 -7.50 -4.14
CA ALA A 206 -5.15 -7.56 -2.94
C ALA A 206 -4.29 -7.57 -1.65
N GLY A 207 -3.16 -6.86 -1.65
CA GLY A 207 -2.36 -6.62 -0.45
C GLY A 207 -1.67 -7.86 0.15
N ALA A 208 -1.64 -9.00 -0.54
CA ALA A 208 -1.04 -10.23 0.00
C ALA A 208 0.42 -10.05 0.45
N ALA A 209 1.15 -9.11 -0.16
CA ALA A 209 2.55 -8.83 0.14
C ALA A 209 2.78 -7.58 1.02
N ASP A 210 1.73 -6.96 1.58
CA ASP A 210 1.85 -5.72 2.39
C ASP A 210 2.82 -5.87 3.56
N PHE A 211 2.73 -7.00 4.23
CA PHE A 211 3.50 -7.32 5.44
C PHE A 211 4.57 -8.37 5.20
N ALA A 212 4.88 -8.69 3.95
CA ALA A 212 5.83 -9.72 3.57
C ALA A 212 7.17 -9.13 3.11
N MET A 213 8.23 -9.93 3.20
CA MET A 213 9.56 -9.58 2.70
C MET A 213 9.72 -9.90 1.20
N SER A 214 8.76 -9.45 0.39
CA SER A 214 8.75 -9.72 -1.05
C SER A 214 9.84 -8.94 -1.80
N ARG A 215 10.69 -9.67 -2.53
CA ARG A 215 11.71 -9.09 -3.40
C ARG A 215 11.08 -8.45 -4.63
N LEU A 216 9.95 -8.98 -5.11
CA LEU A 216 9.19 -8.42 -6.23
C LEU A 216 8.72 -7.00 -5.91
N CYS A 217 8.10 -6.79 -4.75
CA CYS A 217 7.68 -5.46 -4.31
C CYS A 217 8.87 -4.51 -4.11
N GLY A 218 9.97 -4.97 -3.48
CA GLY A 218 11.16 -4.15 -3.29
C GLY A 218 11.89 -3.78 -4.60
N ALA A 219 11.80 -4.64 -5.63
CA ALA A 219 12.43 -4.40 -6.92
C ALA A 219 11.81 -3.22 -7.67
N VAL A 220 10.53 -2.91 -7.46
CA VAL A 220 9.84 -1.76 -8.08
C VAL A 220 10.53 -0.46 -7.72
N PHE A 221 10.78 -0.23 -6.43
CA PHE A 221 11.44 0.99 -5.97
C PHE A 221 12.86 1.11 -6.52
N ARG A 222 13.64 0.02 -6.51
CA ARG A 222 15.00 -0.01 -7.08
C ARG A 222 14.99 0.29 -8.58
N ARG A 223 14.06 -0.28 -9.33
CA ARG A 223 13.94 -0.06 -10.79
C ARG A 223 13.59 1.38 -11.12
N MET A 224 12.60 1.95 -10.44
CA MET A 224 12.24 3.36 -10.63
C MET A 224 13.38 4.29 -10.21
N ALA A 225 14.06 4.00 -9.10
CA ALA A 225 15.22 4.77 -8.64
C ALA A 225 16.37 4.75 -9.66
N ALA A 226 16.61 3.61 -10.32
CA ALA A 226 17.65 3.49 -11.34
C ALA A 226 17.35 4.32 -12.60
N ALA A 227 16.08 4.64 -12.88
CA ALA A 227 15.67 5.49 -13.99
C ALA A 227 15.85 6.99 -13.72
N VAL A 228 16.12 7.39 -12.48
CA VAL A 228 16.26 8.79 -12.05
C VAL A 228 17.74 9.13 -11.80
N PRO A 229 18.30 10.15 -12.47
CA PRO A 229 19.65 10.64 -12.19
C PRO A 229 19.80 11.09 -10.74
N VAL A 230 20.97 10.85 -10.15
CA VAL A 230 21.29 11.36 -8.81
C VAL A 230 21.68 12.82 -8.94
N ALA A 231 20.88 13.73 -8.39
CA ALA A 231 21.17 15.16 -8.36
C ALA A 231 21.57 15.63 -6.97
N ARG A 232 20.95 15.09 -5.91
CA ARG A 232 21.20 15.50 -4.52
C ARG A 232 22.33 14.74 -3.84
N ARG A 233 23.09 15.47 -3.03
CA ARG A 233 24.07 14.88 -2.11
C ARG A 233 23.37 14.20 -0.94
N PRO A 234 23.89 13.06 -0.45
CA PRO A 234 23.32 12.39 0.73
C PRO A 234 23.41 13.26 1.99
N GLY A 235 22.50 13.05 2.94
CA GLY A 235 22.50 13.71 4.25
C GLY A 235 21.26 14.54 4.55
N ALA A 236 20.24 14.52 3.68
CA ALA A 236 19.01 15.27 3.93
C ALA A 236 18.24 14.68 5.11
N ARG A 237 17.73 15.53 5.99
CA ARG A 237 16.80 15.15 7.06
C ARG A 237 15.41 15.59 6.64
N LEU A 238 14.48 14.66 6.50
CA LEU A 238 13.16 14.93 5.93
C LEU A 238 12.08 14.77 6.99
N TYR A 239 11.20 15.76 7.09
CA TYR A 239 9.94 15.62 7.80
C TYR A 239 8.82 15.49 6.77
N VAL A 240 8.14 14.34 6.70
CA VAL A 240 6.99 14.13 5.82
C VAL A 240 5.79 14.83 6.44
N ASN A 241 5.50 16.01 5.92
CA ASN A 241 4.46 16.90 6.39
C ASN A 241 3.12 16.55 5.73
N ARG A 242 2.05 16.49 6.52
CA ARG A 242 0.68 16.19 6.10
C ARG A 242 -0.23 17.41 6.02
N SER A 243 0.28 18.61 6.28
CA SER A 243 -0.50 19.85 6.20
C SER A 243 -1.14 20.01 4.83
N GLY A 244 -2.41 20.43 4.83
CA GLY A 244 -3.20 20.54 3.60
C GLY A 244 -3.77 19.21 3.08
N THR A 245 -3.52 18.07 3.75
CA THR A 245 -4.27 16.84 3.50
C THR A 245 -5.58 16.84 4.30
N GLY A 246 -6.68 16.37 3.70
CA GLY A 246 -8.01 16.41 4.33
C GLY A 246 -8.28 15.34 5.40
N ASN A 247 -7.31 14.48 5.71
CA ASN A 247 -7.47 13.38 6.66
C ASN A 247 -6.23 13.15 7.53
N ARG A 248 -6.42 12.57 8.72
CA ARG A 248 -5.37 12.33 9.73
C ARG A 248 -4.55 13.60 10.02
N ALA A 249 -5.21 14.75 10.10
CA ALA A 249 -4.55 16.00 10.45
C ALA A 249 -4.07 15.95 11.91
N ILE A 250 -2.86 16.45 12.18
CA ILE A 250 -2.30 16.59 13.53
C ILE A 250 -2.53 18.04 13.98
N PRO A 251 -3.29 18.30 15.07
CA PRO A 251 -3.70 19.65 15.46
C PRO A 251 -2.55 20.67 15.60
N ASN A 252 -1.40 20.24 16.08
CA ASN A 252 -0.21 21.06 16.30
C ASN A 252 0.95 20.72 15.33
N GLU A 253 0.65 20.26 14.11
CA GLU A 253 1.68 19.89 13.12
C GLU A 253 2.65 21.03 12.79
N SER A 254 2.18 22.28 12.80
CA SER A 254 3.02 23.46 12.57
C SER A 254 4.10 23.61 13.65
N ALA A 255 3.76 23.35 14.92
CA ALA A 255 4.72 23.37 16.02
C ALA A 255 5.74 22.22 15.90
N LEU A 256 5.30 21.04 15.46
CA LEU A 256 6.19 19.92 15.18
C LEU A 256 7.17 20.26 14.03
N ALA A 257 6.64 20.78 12.92
CA ALA A 257 7.44 21.14 11.75
C ALA A 257 8.46 22.23 12.07
N ALA A 258 8.08 23.25 12.84
CA ALA A 258 8.99 24.30 13.30
C ALA A 258 10.12 23.72 14.17
N ARG A 259 9.77 22.84 15.12
CA ARG A 259 10.79 22.20 15.98
C ARG A 259 11.76 21.34 15.19
N LEU A 260 11.27 20.56 14.23
CA LEU A 260 12.13 19.73 13.38
C LEU A 260 12.99 20.58 12.44
N HIS A 261 12.47 21.71 11.94
CA HIS A 261 13.24 22.67 11.16
C HIS A 261 14.46 23.19 11.94
N ASP A 262 14.27 23.57 13.21
CA ASP A 262 15.39 24.00 14.08
C ASP A 262 16.46 22.90 14.29
N MET A 263 16.09 21.63 14.05
CA MET A 263 16.99 20.47 14.10
C MET A 263 17.58 20.11 12.73
N GLY A 264 17.39 20.97 11.72
CA GLY A 264 17.92 20.82 10.36
C GLY A 264 17.07 19.95 9.44
N PHE A 265 15.80 19.71 9.76
CA PHE A 265 14.90 18.99 8.87
C PHE A 265 14.28 19.89 7.81
N LEU A 266 14.15 19.35 6.60
CA LEU A 266 13.31 19.89 5.55
C LEU A 266 11.91 19.29 5.67
N ALA A 267 10.91 20.12 5.94
CA ALA A 267 9.51 19.72 5.82
C ALA A 267 9.15 19.53 4.34
N VAL A 268 8.69 18.35 3.96
CA VAL A 268 8.31 17.99 2.60
C VAL A 268 6.86 17.55 2.53
N ARG A 269 6.17 18.01 1.49
CA ARG A 269 4.84 17.52 1.08
C ARG A 269 5.01 16.74 -0.22
N PRO A 270 5.20 15.41 -0.20
CA PRO A 270 5.55 14.66 -1.40
C PRO A 270 4.54 14.82 -2.54
N GLU A 271 3.26 15.03 -2.22
CA GLU A 271 2.19 15.20 -3.20
C GLU A 271 2.30 16.48 -4.04
N THR A 272 3.13 17.44 -3.63
CA THR A 272 3.40 18.66 -4.41
C THR A 272 4.61 18.51 -5.34
N LEU A 273 5.31 17.37 -5.28
CA LEU A 273 6.52 17.09 -6.05
C LEU A 273 6.25 16.11 -7.19
N ALA A 274 6.93 16.32 -8.32
CA ALA A 274 7.00 15.31 -9.38
C ALA A 274 7.64 14.00 -8.86
N PRO A 275 7.25 12.82 -9.38
CA PRO A 275 7.78 11.54 -8.88
C PRO A 275 9.31 11.44 -8.85
N GLU A 276 10.01 11.94 -9.86
CA GLU A 276 11.47 11.93 -9.92
C GLU A 276 12.10 12.80 -8.84
N ALA A 277 11.47 13.93 -8.53
CA ALA A 277 11.91 14.81 -7.45
C ALA A 277 11.69 14.16 -6.08
N GLN A 278 10.60 13.39 -5.91
CA GLN A 278 10.41 12.56 -4.71
C GLN A 278 11.52 11.50 -4.60
N ILE A 279 11.79 10.77 -5.69
CA ILE A 279 12.84 9.74 -5.73
C ILE A 279 14.22 10.31 -5.40
N ASP A 280 14.64 11.40 -6.06
CA ASP A 280 15.94 12.04 -5.82
C ASP A 280 16.07 12.56 -4.38
N LEU A 281 15.00 13.15 -3.83
CA LEU A 281 14.98 13.65 -2.46
C LEU A 281 15.11 12.53 -1.42
N PHE A 282 14.30 11.47 -1.52
CA PHE A 282 14.32 10.38 -0.54
C PHE A 282 15.59 9.52 -0.67
N ARG A 283 16.16 9.36 -1.86
CA ARG A 283 17.49 8.75 -2.04
C ARG A 283 18.61 9.53 -1.37
N ALA A 284 18.44 10.82 -1.13
CA ALA A 284 19.41 11.66 -0.44
C ALA A 284 19.18 11.71 1.08
N ALA A 285 18.10 11.11 1.59
CA ALA A 285 17.76 11.17 3.00
C ALA A 285 18.75 10.35 3.85
N SER A 286 19.19 10.92 4.98
CA SER A 286 19.84 10.18 6.07
C SER A 286 18.85 9.87 7.20
N MET A 287 17.79 10.67 7.33
CA MET A 287 16.70 10.44 8.27
C MET A 287 15.37 10.92 7.70
N VAL A 288 14.31 10.13 7.90
CA VAL A 288 12.93 10.46 7.54
C VAL A 288 12.06 10.34 8.79
N VAL A 289 11.40 11.44 9.18
CA VAL A 289 10.41 11.48 10.26
C VAL A 289 9.06 11.74 9.62
N GLY A 290 8.02 11.03 10.03
CA GLY A 290 6.68 11.36 9.56
C GLY A 290 5.60 10.48 10.16
N PRO A 291 4.36 10.99 10.20
CA PRO A 291 3.21 10.20 10.62
C PRO A 291 2.78 9.18 9.55
N LEU A 292 2.19 8.09 10.03
CA LEU A 292 1.62 7.03 9.20
C LEU A 292 0.73 7.59 8.08
N GLY A 293 1.13 7.36 6.83
CA GLY A 293 0.33 7.73 5.65
C GLY A 293 1.10 7.60 4.34
N ALA A 294 0.39 7.75 3.22
CA ALA A 294 0.94 7.43 1.90
C ALA A 294 2.21 8.21 1.51
N GLY A 295 2.46 9.40 2.06
CA GLY A 295 3.73 10.11 1.84
C GLY A 295 4.96 9.31 2.32
N MET A 296 4.82 8.52 3.38
CA MET A 296 5.87 7.65 3.93
C MET A 296 6.20 6.47 3.03
N THR A 297 5.38 6.14 2.02
CA THR A 297 5.71 5.13 0.99
C THR A 297 7.02 5.45 0.27
N ASN A 298 7.43 6.72 0.22
CA ASN A 298 8.68 7.13 -0.40
C ASN A 298 9.93 6.64 0.34
N ILE A 299 9.84 6.13 1.58
CA ILE A 299 10.99 5.50 2.24
C ILE A 299 11.52 4.30 1.45
N GLY A 300 10.71 3.67 0.59
CA GLY A 300 11.17 2.62 -0.32
C GLY A 300 12.28 3.07 -1.29
N PHE A 301 12.47 4.39 -1.49
CA PHE A 301 13.57 4.95 -2.27
C PHE A 301 14.81 5.32 -1.45
N CYS A 302 14.73 5.28 -0.12
CA CYS A 302 15.86 5.59 0.75
C CYS A 302 17.01 4.59 0.57
N ARG A 303 18.22 5.00 0.92
CA ARG A 303 19.39 4.12 0.89
C ARG A 303 19.41 3.22 2.14
N PRO A 304 20.00 2.03 2.06
CA PRO A 304 20.27 1.22 3.25
C PRO A 304 20.93 2.03 4.36
N GLY A 305 20.50 1.81 5.60
CA GLY A 305 20.97 2.56 6.78
C GLY A 305 20.29 3.91 7.00
N THR A 306 19.39 4.37 6.13
CA THR A 306 18.57 5.57 6.41
C THR A 306 17.73 5.33 7.66
N VAL A 307 17.73 6.29 8.58
CA VAL A 307 16.91 6.22 9.79
C VAL A 307 15.47 6.61 9.44
N VAL A 308 14.50 5.79 9.83
CA VAL A 308 13.06 6.08 9.68
C VAL A 308 12.44 6.14 11.06
N TYR A 309 11.82 7.27 11.40
CA TYR A 309 11.04 7.43 12.62
C TYR A 309 9.57 7.64 12.27
N ASP A 310 8.78 6.59 12.45
CA ASP A 310 7.34 6.57 12.18
C ASP A 310 6.55 7.05 13.41
N LEU A 311 5.72 8.08 13.20
CA LEU A 311 4.83 8.64 14.22
C LEU A 311 3.49 7.92 14.12
N VAL A 312 3.36 6.81 14.83
CA VAL A 312 2.24 5.87 14.69
C VAL A 312 1.05 6.34 15.53
N PRO A 313 -0.14 6.53 14.94
CA PRO A 313 -1.33 6.82 15.72
C PRO A 313 -1.80 5.57 16.50
N ASP A 314 -2.13 5.75 17.78
CA ASP A 314 -2.62 4.66 18.65
C ASP A 314 -3.90 3.97 18.14
N HIS A 315 -4.79 4.72 17.49
CA HIS A 315 -6.04 4.21 16.90
C HIS A 315 -5.83 3.40 15.60
N HIS A 316 -4.61 3.40 15.04
CA HIS A 316 -4.29 2.66 13.83
C HIS A 316 -2.79 2.28 13.77
N ALA A 317 -2.37 1.40 14.68
CA ALA A 317 -1.02 0.84 14.66
C ALA A 317 -0.84 -0.15 13.49
N ASN A 318 -0.13 0.28 12.45
CA ASN A 318 0.05 -0.48 11.21
C ASN A 318 1.54 -0.66 10.88
N PRO A 319 2.05 -1.89 10.73
CA PRO A 319 3.47 -2.17 10.52
C PRO A 319 3.91 -2.09 9.04
N CYS A 320 3.10 -1.53 8.13
CA CYS A 320 3.41 -1.49 6.70
C CYS A 320 4.74 -0.79 6.37
N PHE A 321 5.07 0.30 7.08
CA PHE A 321 6.36 0.99 6.91
C PHE A 321 7.53 0.29 7.58
N LEU A 322 7.31 -0.49 8.65
CA LEU A 322 8.31 -1.43 9.16
C LEU A 322 8.65 -2.49 8.10
N ALA A 323 7.64 -3.10 7.48
CA ALA A 323 7.85 -4.07 6.41
C ALA A 323 8.55 -3.45 5.18
N MET A 324 8.25 -2.20 4.86
CA MET A 324 8.96 -1.45 3.81
C MET A 324 10.41 -1.14 4.19
N ALA A 325 10.65 -0.70 5.43
CA ALA A 325 11.98 -0.42 5.96
C ALA A 325 12.86 -1.68 5.95
N MET A 326 12.35 -2.82 6.38
CA MET A 326 13.08 -4.09 6.33
C MET A 326 13.46 -4.51 4.91
N ARG A 327 12.59 -4.27 3.91
CA ARG A 327 12.89 -4.56 2.49
C ARG A 327 13.99 -3.65 1.92
N GLY A 328 14.20 -2.48 2.51
CA GLY A 328 15.20 -1.49 2.11
C GLY A 328 16.45 -1.45 3.00
N ASP A 329 16.57 -2.35 3.98
CA ASP A 329 17.63 -2.34 4.99
C ASP A 329 17.74 -0.98 5.72
N LEU A 330 16.58 -0.38 6.05
CA LEU A 330 16.50 0.90 6.76
C LEU A 330 16.51 0.70 8.29
N ALA A 331 17.03 1.68 9.03
CA ALA A 331 17.02 1.68 10.49
C ALA A 331 15.69 2.26 10.98
N TYR A 332 14.72 1.39 11.26
CA TYR A 332 13.36 1.79 11.64
C TYR A 332 13.20 1.97 13.14
N TRP A 333 12.50 3.03 13.54
CA TRP A 333 11.95 3.25 14.87
C TRP A 333 10.50 3.74 14.76
N ALA A 334 9.67 3.43 15.75
CA ALA A 334 8.32 3.97 15.86
C ALA A 334 7.98 4.30 17.29
N ASP A 335 7.19 5.35 17.49
CA ASP A 335 6.50 5.62 18.75
C ASP A 335 4.99 5.66 18.49
N CYS A 336 4.21 5.10 19.42
CA CYS A 336 2.76 5.19 19.39
C CYS A 336 2.29 6.47 20.10
N PHE A 337 1.49 7.29 19.43
CA PHE A 337 1.00 8.56 19.96
C PHE A 337 -0.51 8.50 20.24
N PRO A 338 -0.95 8.95 21.44
CA PRO A 338 -2.36 9.03 21.78
C PRO A 338 -3.03 10.13 20.97
N THR A 339 -3.97 9.74 20.11
CA THR A 339 -4.57 10.66 19.13
C THR A 339 -5.92 11.23 19.58
N GLY A 340 -6.62 10.56 20.50
CA GLY A 340 -8.00 10.91 20.87
C GLY A 340 -9.01 10.73 19.73
N ALA A 341 -8.68 9.96 18.69
CA ALA A 341 -9.58 9.74 17.56
C ALA A 341 -10.90 9.08 18.00
N ASP A 342 -12.00 9.54 17.41
CA ASP A 342 -13.37 9.07 17.66
C ASP A 342 -13.64 7.68 17.05
N ARG A 343 -12.84 7.32 16.02
CA ARG A 343 -12.94 6.08 15.27
C ARG A 343 -11.61 5.36 15.21
N GLN A 344 -11.69 4.04 15.25
CA GLN A 344 -10.56 3.12 15.12
C GLN A 344 -10.38 2.74 13.64
N ASP A 345 -10.12 3.74 12.80
CA ASP A 345 -9.92 3.56 11.35
C ASP A 345 -8.73 4.39 10.84
N HIS A 346 -8.26 4.05 9.64
CA HIS A 346 -7.04 4.62 9.06
C HIS A 346 -7.22 5.99 8.41
N VAL A 347 -8.42 6.61 8.51
CA VAL A 347 -8.72 7.94 7.94
C VAL A 347 -9.12 8.96 9.01
N ALA A 348 -9.34 8.53 10.25
CA ALA A 348 -9.71 9.39 11.37
C ALA A 348 -8.70 10.51 11.63
N ASN A 349 -9.19 11.69 12.01
CA ASN A 349 -8.34 12.82 12.40
C ASN A 349 -7.88 12.67 13.85
N TRP A 350 -6.74 13.27 14.18
CA TRP A 350 -6.29 13.32 15.56
C TRP A 350 -7.07 14.43 16.27
N ALA A 351 -7.67 14.11 17.41
CA ALA A 351 -8.30 15.10 18.28
C ALA A 351 -7.27 15.79 19.18
N HIS A 352 -6.21 15.07 19.55
CA HIS A 352 -5.13 15.56 20.39
C HIS A 352 -3.89 15.88 19.56
N GLY A 353 -3.17 16.93 19.97
CA GLY A 353 -1.87 17.26 19.40
C GLY A 353 -0.81 16.21 19.76
N ILE A 354 0.23 16.12 18.92
CA ILE A 354 1.39 15.25 19.17
C ILE A 354 2.32 15.87 20.22
N ASN A 355 2.96 15.03 21.04
CA ASN A 355 3.98 15.48 21.98
C ASN A 355 5.29 15.84 21.25
N VAL A 356 5.41 17.11 20.84
CA VAL A 356 6.58 17.62 20.09
C VAL A 356 7.89 17.43 20.87
N GLY A 357 7.86 17.55 22.21
CA GLY A 357 9.03 17.35 23.05
C GLY A 357 9.54 15.91 23.02
N GLN A 358 8.63 14.93 23.04
CA GLN A 358 8.97 13.52 22.87
C GLN A 358 9.59 13.26 21.50
N VAL A 359 8.96 13.75 20.43
CA VAL A 359 9.49 13.58 19.06
C VAL A 359 10.89 14.16 18.93
N ALA A 360 11.12 15.36 19.46
CA ALA A 360 12.43 16.00 19.42
C ALA A 360 13.51 15.22 20.20
N ARG A 361 13.18 14.68 21.38
CA ARG A 361 14.11 13.81 22.12
C ARG A 361 14.45 12.54 21.33
N ARG A 362 13.43 11.87 20.79
CA ARG A 362 13.61 10.65 20.00
C ARG A 362 14.45 10.88 18.75
N VAL A 363 14.29 12.03 18.11
CA VAL A 363 15.13 12.41 16.98
C VAL A 363 16.60 12.51 17.39
N VAL A 364 16.92 13.11 18.54
CA VAL A 364 18.31 13.18 19.04
C VAL A 364 18.88 11.79 19.34
N GLU A 365 18.07 10.90 19.94
CA GLU A 365 18.47 9.53 20.29
C GLU A 365 18.72 8.65 19.06
N LEU A 366 17.98 8.86 17.97
CA LEU A 366 18.07 8.07 16.74
C LEU A 366 19.04 8.65 15.71
N MET A 367 19.54 9.88 15.92
CA MET A 367 20.52 10.47 15.03
C MET A 367 21.84 9.69 15.11
N PRO A 368 22.41 9.28 13.96
CA PRO A 368 23.66 8.53 13.91
C PRO A 368 24.89 9.38 14.29
#